data_AF-A0A497PB19-F1
#
_entry.id   AF-A0A497PB19-F1
#
_cell.length_a   1.000
_cell.length_b   1.000
_cell.length_c   1.000
_cell.angle_alpha   90.00
_cell.angle_beta   90.00
_cell.angle_gamma   90.00
#
_symmetry.space_group_name_H-M   'P 1'
#
loop_
_entity.id
_entity.type
_entity.pdbx_description
1 polymer ?
#
loop_
_entity_poly.entity_id
_entity_poly.type
_entity_poly.pdbx_seq_one_letter_code
_entity_poly.pdbx_strand_id
1 'polypeptide(L)'
;MRWRHLSYLRWVILTSVAAGAVASLLLGGSGSEALVVVLTVLLALVTGLLWSGESEPLVLWDGDLGVLALIRRWSVEVQSGRLLTSVPLGIDLSRSAVRVLRAVHPRLIDGPDASLRFFVIRPLSESSTIVGFVVVRRALRLFNGVGRVTSLSEEVASDAAVLESALHGAYPHTPVRRAELPDLLSVASGGVHQVVTH
;
A
#
# COMPACT_ATOMS: atom_id res chain seq x y z
N MET A 1 -15.59 -9.69 11.05
CA MET A 1 -15.11 -10.88 11.80
C MET A 1 -13.80 -10.55 12.54
N ARG A 2 -13.84 -9.76 13.64
CA ARG A 2 -12.62 -9.14 14.23
C ARG A 2 -12.17 -9.68 15.59
N TRP A 3 -12.82 -10.70 16.15
CA TRP A 3 -12.58 -11.13 17.56
C TRP A 3 -12.03 -12.55 17.75
N ARG A 4 -11.98 -13.38 16.70
CA ARG A 4 -11.57 -14.80 16.81
C ARG A 4 -10.05 -15.03 16.81
N HIS A 5 -9.24 -14.09 16.32
CA HIS A 5 -7.79 -14.29 16.20
C HIS A 5 -7.02 -13.95 17.48
N LEU A 6 -7.50 -12.99 18.29
CA LEU A 6 -6.90 -12.65 19.59
C LEU A 6 -7.00 -13.80 20.60
N SER A 7 -8.09 -14.58 20.58
CA SER A 7 -8.19 -15.80 21.39
C SER A 7 -7.16 -16.83 20.98
N TYR A 8 -6.94 -17.03 19.68
CA TYR A 8 -5.98 -18.01 19.17
C TYR A 8 -4.55 -17.71 19.62
N LEU A 9 -4.14 -16.43 19.60
CA LEU A 9 -2.79 -16.04 20.00
C LEU A 9 -2.51 -16.29 21.48
N ARG A 10 -3.51 -16.06 22.35
CA ARG A 10 -3.42 -16.40 23.79
C ARG A 10 -3.19 -17.90 23.97
N TRP A 11 -3.90 -18.73 23.21
CA TRP A 11 -3.73 -20.18 23.25
C TRP A 11 -2.36 -20.61 22.72
N VAL A 12 -1.85 -20.00 21.65
CA VAL A 12 -0.51 -20.30 21.11
C VAL A 12 0.59 -19.96 22.12
N ILE A 13 0.50 -18.82 22.80
CA ILE A 13 1.47 -18.45 23.85
C ILE A 13 1.37 -19.42 25.03
N LEU A 14 0.16 -19.73 25.50
CA LEU A 14 -0.06 -20.68 26.59
C LEU A 14 0.45 -22.09 26.25
N THR A 15 0.20 -22.59 25.05
CA THR A 15 0.64 -23.93 24.63
C THR A 15 2.14 -24.00 24.40
N SER A 16 2.77 -22.95 23.88
CA SER A 16 4.23 -22.92 23.71
C SER A 16 4.98 -22.81 25.04
N VAL A 17 4.46 -22.04 26.00
CA VAL A 17 4.98 -22.01 27.38
C VAL A 17 4.78 -23.36 28.08
N ALA A 18 3.59 -23.96 27.98
CA ALA A 18 3.32 -25.28 28.57
C ALA A 18 4.17 -26.38 27.95
N ALA A 19 4.35 -26.39 26.63
CA ALA A 19 5.21 -27.33 25.93
C ALA A 19 6.68 -27.17 26.32
N GLY A 20 7.17 -25.93 26.46
CA GLY A 20 8.52 -25.65 26.95
C GLY A 20 8.74 -26.14 28.38
N ALA A 21 7.77 -25.89 29.27
CA ALA A 21 7.82 -26.37 30.66
C ALA A 21 7.84 -27.91 30.74
N VAL A 22 6.97 -28.58 29.98
CA VAL A 22 6.92 -30.06 29.92
C VAL A 22 8.21 -30.64 29.32
N ALA A 23 8.73 -30.05 28.25
CA ALA A 23 10.00 -30.47 27.64
C ALA A 23 11.17 -30.32 28.63
N SER A 24 11.23 -29.22 29.39
CA SER A 24 12.27 -29.00 30.40
C SER A 24 12.22 -30.00 31.56
N LEU A 25 11.01 -30.42 31.96
CA LEU A 25 10.80 -31.42 33.02
C LEU A 25 11.14 -32.84 32.54
N LEU A 26 10.87 -33.15 31.27
CA LEU A 26 11.11 -34.48 30.70
C LEU A 26 12.58 -34.74 30.34
N LEU A 27 13.32 -33.71 29.95
CA LEU A 27 14.71 -33.88 29.51
C LEU A 27 15.72 -34.03 30.65
N GLY A 28 15.35 -33.75 31.91
CA GLY A 28 16.25 -33.88 33.06
C GLY A 28 17.57 -33.12 32.88
N GLY A 29 17.54 -32.05 32.08
CA GLY A 29 18.65 -31.65 31.22
C GLY A 29 19.72 -30.78 31.88
N SER A 30 20.96 -30.99 31.46
CA SER A 30 22.09 -30.09 31.71
C SER A 30 21.80 -28.66 31.23
N GLY A 31 22.51 -27.66 31.79
CA GLY A 31 22.18 -26.23 31.60
C GLY A 31 22.09 -25.74 30.14
N SER A 32 22.69 -26.45 29.18
CA SER A 32 22.59 -26.13 27.74
C SER A 32 21.22 -26.44 27.14
N GLU A 33 20.53 -27.50 27.57
CA GLU A 33 19.22 -27.90 27.04
C GLU A 33 18.12 -26.95 27.51
N ALA A 34 18.20 -26.51 28.77
CA ALA A 34 17.31 -25.48 29.31
C ALA A 34 17.44 -24.16 28.51
N LEU A 35 18.65 -23.80 28.11
CA LEU A 35 18.92 -22.58 27.34
C LEU A 35 18.28 -22.65 25.94
N VAL A 36 18.34 -23.80 25.27
CA VAL A 36 17.68 -24.01 23.97
C VAL A 36 16.16 -23.88 24.10
N VAL A 37 15.56 -24.48 25.13
CA VAL A 37 14.10 -24.36 25.37
C VAL A 37 13.69 -22.90 25.58
N VAL A 38 14.43 -22.16 26.41
CA VAL A 38 14.15 -20.73 26.68
C VAL A 38 14.26 -19.89 25.40
N LEU A 39 15.31 -20.08 24.60
CA LEU A 39 15.48 -19.39 23.32
C LEU A 39 14.34 -19.66 22.34
N THR A 40 13.88 -20.92 22.29
CA THR A 40 12.81 -21.34 21.38
C THR A 40 11.48 -20.71 21.77
N VAL A 41 11.17 -20.66 23.08
CA VAL A 41 9.96 -19.98 23.60
C VAL A 41 10.05 -18.47 23.38
N LEU A 42 11.22 -17.86 23.60
CA LEU A 42 11.43 -16.43 23.37
C LEU A 42 11.24 -16.09 21.88
N LEU A 43 11.80 -16.90 20.98
CA LEU A 43 11.65 -16.72 19.53
C LEU A 43 10.18 -16.88 19.09
N ALA A 44 9.47 -17.86 19.63
CA ALA A 44 8.04 -18.06 19.38
C ALA A 44 7.19 -16.89 19.90
N LEU A 45 7.54 -16.32 21.06
CA LEU A 45 6.89 -15.14 21.61
C LEU A 45 7.13 -13.90 20.73
N VAL A 46 8.38 -13.66 20.34
CA VAL A 46 8.77 -12.53 19.47
C VAL A 46 8.09 -12.65 18.11
N THR A 47 8.16 -13.81 17.46
CA THR A 47 7.48 -14.04 16.18
C THR A 47 5.96 -13.94 16.32
N GLY A 48 5.37 -14.44 17.41
CA GLY A 48 3.95 -14.28 17.73
C GLY A 48 3.52 -12.81 17.86
N LEU A 49 4.28 -12.01 18.60
CA LEU A 49 4.06 -10.56 18.73
C LEU A 49 4.25 -9.82 17.40
N LEU A 50 5.25 -10.23 16.60
CA LEU A 50 5.49 -9.71 15.25
C LEU A 50 4.41 -10.13 14.25
N TRP A 51 3.58 -11.12 14.52
CA TRP A 51 2.46 -11.52 13.66
C TRP A 51 1.08 -11.11 14.17
N SER A 52 0.91 -10.82 15.47
CA SER A 52 -0.40 -10.61 16.10
C SER A 52 -1.08 -9.27 15.84
N GLY A 53 -0.35 -8.28 15.33
CA GLY A 53 -0.90 -6.99 14.95
C GLY A 53 -1.44 -7.00 13.52
N GLU A 54 -2.74 -7.18 13.37
CA GLU A 54 -3.46 -6.53 12.27
C GLU A 54 -3.53 -5.04 12.61
N SER A 55 -2.47 -4.29 12.30
CA SER A 55 -2.53 -2.84 12.37
C SER A 55 -3.39 -2.35 11.21
N GLU A 56 -4.49 -1.66 11.53
CA GLU A 56 -5.24 -0.93 10.51
C GLU A 56 -4.25 -0.01 9.75
N PRO A 57 -4.33 0.04 8.41
CA PRO A 57 -3.41 0.87 7.64
C PRO A 57 -3.61 2.32 8.05
N LEU A 58 -2.53 2.98 8.46
CA LEU A 58 -2.57 4.42 8.71
C LEU A 58 -2.62 5.13 7.35
N VAL A 59 -3.68 5.90 7.14
CA VAL A 59 -3.90 6.68 5.92
C VAL A 59 -3.47 8.11 6.19
N LEU A 60 -2.50 8.61 5.44
CA LEU A 60 -2.07 10.00 5.47
C LEU A 60 -2.34 10.64 4.12
N TRP A 61 -2.87 11.86 4.15
CA TRP A 61 -3.18 12.64 2.97
C TRP A 61 -2.42 13.96 3.00
N ASP A 62 -1.69 14.24 1.92
CA ASP A 62 -1.10 15.54 1.66
C ASP A 62 -1.92 16.23 0.55
N GLY A 63 -2.65 17.29 0.92
CA GLY A 63 -3.48 18.05 -0.02
C GLY A 63 -2.67 18.91 -0.99
N ASP A 64 -1.49 19.37 -0.59
CA ASP A 64 -0.64 20.25 -1.38
C ASP A 64 0.08 19.47 -2.47
N LEU A 65 0.55 18.25 -2.16
CA LEU A 65 1.16 17.32 -3.12
C LEU A 65 0.18 16.35 -3.78
N GLY A 66 -1.02 16.16 -3.19
CA GLY A 66 -2.08 15.31 -3.71
C GLY A 66 -1.61 13.87 -3.75
N VAL A 67 -1.04 13.49 -2.62
CA VAL A 67 -0.38 12.23 -2.39
C VAL A 67 -1.09 11.54 -1.22
N LEU A 68 -1.49 10.30 -1.45
CA LEU A 68 -2.06 9.40 -0.47
C LEU A 68 -0.98 8.41 -0.04
N ALA A 69 -0.64 8.40 1.25
CA ALA A 69 0.25 7.40 1.82
C ALA A 69 -0.55 6.40 2.68
N LEU A 70 -0.40 5.12 2.36
CA LEU A 70 -0.96 3.99 3.08
C LEU A 70 0.17 3.27 3.81
N ILE A 71 0.25 3.49 5.12
CA ILE A 71 1.28 2.92 5.97
C ILE A 71 0.73 1.66 6.62
N ARG A 72 1.14 0.51 6.09
CA ARG A 72 0.84 -0.81 6.64
C ARG A 72 1.91 -1.21 7.66
N ARG A 73 1.78 -2.40 8.23
CA ARG A 73 2.73 -2.91 9.22
C ARG A 73 4.15 -3.06 8.66
N TRP A 74 4.27 -3.63 7.47
CA TRP A 74 5.56 -3.99 6.85
C TRP A 74 5.85 -3.23 5.57
N SER A 75 4.89 -2.47 5.07
CA SER A 75 5.02 -1.75 3.81
C SER A 75 4.43 -0.35 3.91
N VAL A 76 5.00 0.55 3.13
CA VAL A 76 4.48 1.87 2.84
C VAL A 76 4.13 1.87 1.36
N GLU A 77 2.92 2.30 1.05
CA GLU A 77 2.46 2.51 -0.32
C GLU A 77 2.09 3.97 -0.49
N VAL A 78 2.71 4.66 -1.43
CA VAL A 78 2.45 6.07 -1.72
C VAL A 78 1.86 6.19 -3.11
N GLN A 79 0.79 6.95 -3.24
CA GLN A 79 -0.02 7.03 -4.44
C GLN A 79 -0.31 8.48 -4.81
N SER A 80 -0.24 8.82 -6.10
CA SER A 80 -0.78 10.08 -6.64
C SER A 80 -1.49 9.80 -7.94
N GLY A 81 -2.65 10.42 -8.11
CA GLY A 81 -3.53 10.16 -9.23
C GLY A 81 -3.92 11.41 -10.00
N ARG A 82 -4.34 11.18 -11.23
CA ARG A 82 -4.93 12.18 -12.12
C ARG A 82 -6.19 11.62 -12.75
N LEU A 83 -7.19 12.49 -12.87
CA LEU A 83 -8.47 12.24 -13.49
C LEU A 83 -8.51 12.86 -14.88
N LEU A 84 -9.13 12.16 -15.80
CA LEU A 84 -9.41 12.55 -17.17
C LEU A 84 -10.93 12.75 -17.26
N THR A 85 -11.37 14.00 -17.33
CA THR A 85 -12.81 14.34 -17.27
C THR A 85 -13.51 14.23 -18.61
N SER A 86 -12.77 14.08 -19.71
CA SER A 86 -13.33 13.82 -21.04
C SER A 86 -12.41 12.87 -21.79
N VAL A 87 -12.72 11.57 -21.74
CA VAL A 87 -12.10 10.62 -22.66
C VAL A 87 -12.98 10.63 -23.91
N PRO A 88 -12.56 11.22 -25.05
CA PRO A 88 -13.29 11.03 -26.29
C PRO A 88 -13.31 9.53 -26.59
N LEU A 89 -14.51 8.94 -26.59
CA LEU A 89 -14.77 7.59 -27.05
C LEU A 89 -14.30 7.49 -28.52
N GLY A 90 -13.04 7.14 -28.72
CA GLY A 90 -12.39 7.25 -30.03
C GLY A 90 -10.92 7.69 -29.99
N ILE A 91 -10.27 7.67 -28.83
CA ILE A 91 -8.82 7.83 -28.74
C ILE A 91 -8.15 6.84 -29.72
N ASP A 92 -7.30 7.35 -30.62
CA ASP A 92 -6.24 6.57 -31.29
C ASP A 92 -5.20 6.19 -30.22
N LEU A 93 -5.58 5.21 -29.38
CA LEU A 93 -4.91 4.86 -28.11
C LEU A 93 -3.49 4.39 -28.37
N SER A 94 -3.28 3.74 -29.50
CA SER A 94 -2.06 3.00 -29.76
C SER A 94 -0.81 3.89 -29.82
N ARG A 95 -0.81 4.97 -30.62
CA ARG A 95 0.38 5.84 -30.77
C ARG A 95 0.62 6.74 -29.56
N SER A 96 -0.45 7.26 -28.98
CA SER A 96 -0.37 8.22 -27.88
C SER A 96 -0.14 7.53 -26.53
N ALA A 97 -0.73 6.35 -26.29
CA ALA A 97 -0.39 5.55 -25.12
C ALA A 97 1.08 5.13 -25.14
N VAL A 98 1.65 4.79 -26.31
CA VAL A 98 3.08 4.48 -26.43
C VAL A 98 3.95 5.66 -25.99
N ARG A 99 3.59 6.91 -26.31
CA ARG A 99 4.33 8.10 -25.84
C ARG A 99 4.25 8.28 -24.33
N VAL A 100 3.04 8.17 -23.77
CA VAL A 100 2.82 8.31 -22.32
C VAL A 100 3.53 7.21 -21.55
N LEU A 101 3.44 5.96 -22.01
CA LEU A 101 4.12 4.81 -21.39
C LEU A 101 5.63 4.92 -21.52
N ARG A 102 6.17 5.35 -22.68
CA ARG A 102 7.61 5.57 -22.85
C ARG A 102 8.16 6.66 -21.94
N ALA A 103 7.39 7.71 -21.64
CA ALA A 103 7.83 8.78 -20.76
C ALA A 103 8.10 8.31 -19.33
N VAL A 104 7.40 7.26 -18.89
CA VAL A 104 7.46 6.77 -17.50
C VAL A 104 8.10 5.40 -17.37
N HIS A 105 8.28 4.68 -18.47
CA HIS A 105 8.96 3.39 -18.52
C HIS A 105 10.34 3.37 -17.81
N PRO A 106 11.27 4.31 -18.03
CA PRO A 106 12.57 4.30 -17.32
C PRO A 106 12.39 4.40 -15.80
N ARG A 107 11.46 5.25 -15.36
CA ARG A 107 11.19 5.50 -13.94
C ARG A 107 10.48 4.35 -13.23
N LEU A 108 9.71 3.55 -13.97
CA LEU A 108 9.04 2.36 -13.45
C LEU A 108 9.95 1.13 -13.40
N ILE A 109 10.88 0.98 -14.36
CA ILE A 109 11.79 -0.17 -14.41
C ILE A 109 12.94 -0.01 -13.43
N ASP A 110 13.52 1.19 -13.34
CA ASP A 110 14.73 1.41 -12.56
C ASP A 110 14.43 1.80 -11.09
N GLY A 111 13.15 1.97 -10.75
CA GLY A 111 12.68 2.48 -9.46
C GLY A 111 12.24 1.40 -8.45
N PRO A 112 12.19 1.74 -7.15
CA PRO A 112 11.61 0.87 -6.13
C PRO A 112 10.14 0.56 -6.44
N ASP A 113 9.83 -0.73 -6.61
CA ASP A 113 8.49 -1.36 -6.64
C ASP A 113 7.35 -0.40 -7.06
N ALA A 114 7.49 0.15 -8.27
CA ALA A 114 6.64 1.18 -8.82
C ALA A 114 5.61 0.56 -9.78
N SER A 115 4.38 1.06 -9.75
CA SER A 115 3.31 0.60 -10.63
C SER A 115 2.45 1.77 -11.11
N LEU A 116 2.09 1.73 -12.39
CA LEU A 116 1.11 2.61 -13.00
C LEU A 116 -0.21 1.84 -13.14
N ARG A 117 -1.29 2.36 -12.57
CA ARG A 117 -2.61 1.75 -12.60
C ARG A 117 -3.58 2.67 -13.31
N PHE A 118 -4.23 2.19 -14.36
CA PHE A 118 -5.36 2.88 -14.96
C PHE A 118 -6.65 2.43 -14.29
N PHE A 119 -7.59 3.35 -14.11
CA PHE A 119 -8.85 3.06 -13.45
C PHE A 119 -10.03 3.76 -14.12
N VAL A 120 -11.20 3.17 -13.94
CA VAL A 120 -12.48 3.71 -14.37
C VAL A 120 -13.43 3.63 -13.18
N ILE A 121 -13.91 4.78 -12.72
CA ILE A 121 -14.95 4.89 -11.70
C ILE A 121 -16.26 5.13 -12.45
N ARG A 122 -17.12 4.11 -12.47
CA ARG A 122 -18.49 4.21 -12.97
C ARG A 122 -19.41 4.50 -11.78
N PRO A 123 -19.92 5.74 -11.63
CA PRO A 123 -20.87 6.03 -10.58
C PRO A 123 -22.19 5.28 -10.83
N LEU A 124 -22.92 4.98 -9.75
CA LEU A 124 -24.24 4.34 -9.81
C LEU A 124 -25.35 5.34 -10.16
N SER A 125 -25.12 6.64 -9.94
CA SER A 125 -26.01 7.75 -10.30
C SER A 125 -25.76 8.27 -11.72
N GLU A 126 -26.57 9.23 -12.19
CA GLU A 126 -26.42 9.94 -13.48
C GLU A 126 -25.19 10.86 -13.58
N SER A 127 -24.11 10.56 -12.86
CA SER A 127 -22.86 11.31 -12.96
C SER A 127 -21.96 10.77 -14.08
N SER A 128 -21.06 11.63 -14.56
CA SER A 128 -20.09 11.26 -15.60
C SER A 128 -19.16 10.15 -15.12
N THR A 129 -18.89 9.18 -15.99
CA THR A 129 -17.82 8.18 -15.76
C THR A 129 -16.48 8.89 -15.64
N ILE A 130 -15.74 8.60 -14.58
CA ILE A 130 -14.43 9.18 -14.33
C ILE A 130 -13.38 8.16 -14.75
N VAL A 131 -12.44 8.57 -15.58
CA VAL A 131 -11.29 7.74 -15.97
C VAL A 131 -10.04 8.40 -15.43
N GLY A 132 -9.03 7.62 -15.07
CA GLY A 132 -7.79 8.19 -14.56
C GLY A 132 -6.65 7.20 -14.51
N PHE A 133 -5.54 7.67 -13.96
CA PHE A 133 -4.41 6.83 -13.62
C PHE A 133 -3.88 7.19 -12.24
N VAL A 134 -3.29 6.20 -11.58
CA VAL A 134 -2.57 6.34 -10.30
C VAL A 134 -1.17 5.82 -10.49
N VAL A 135 -0.19 6.62 -10.11
CA VAL A 135 1.17 6.15 -9.89
C VAL A 135 1.28 5.71 -8.44
N VAL A 136 1.83 4.53 -8.25
CA VAL A 136 2.03 3.93 -6.94
C VAL A 136 3.49 3.56 -6.80
N ARG A 137 4.13 3.95 -5.69
CA ARG A 137 5.42 3.40 -5.27
C ARG A 137 5.28 2.70 -3.93
N ARG A 138 5.97 1.57 -3.78
CA ARG A 138 5.99 0.78 -2.55
C ARG A 138 7.40 0.67 -1.99
N ALA A 139 7.49 0.64 -0.67
CA ALA A 139 8.72 0.29 0.03
C ALA A 139 8.42 -0.48 1.32
N LEU A 140 9.43 -1.20 1.81
CA LEU A 140 9.37 -1.80 3.13
C LEU A 140 9.36 -0.72 4.22
N ARG A 141 8.50 -0.91 5.23
CA ARG A 141 8.45 -0.06 6.41
C ARG A 141 9.55 -0.50 7.38
N LEU A 142 10.73 0.09 7.23
CA LEU A 142 11.82 -0.03 8.21
C LEU A 142 11.64 1.00 9.33
N PHE A 143 12.59 1.05 10.28
CA PHE A 143 12.57 1.97 11.43
C PHE A 143 12.41 3.46 11.06
N ASN A 144 12.84 3.86 9.85
CA ASN A 144 12.64 5.21 9.32
C ASN A 144 11.43 5.28 8.36
N GLY A 145 10.25 4.92 8.85
CA GLY A 145 9.03 4.94 8.05
C GLY A 145 8.66 6.33 7.53
N VAL A 146 8.85 7.37 8.34
CA VAL A 146 8.47 8.76 7.99
C VAL A 146 9.36 9.30 6.87
N GLY A 147 10.69 9.23 7.00
CA GLY A 147 11.59 9.72 5.96
C GLY A 147 11.40 8.99 4.63
N ARG A 148 11.06 7.69 4.68
CA ARG A 148 10.75 6.93 3.47
C ARG A 148 9.44 7.37 2.82
N VAL A 149 8.40 7.68 3.59
CA VAL A 149 7.13 8.24 3.08
C VAL A 149 7.39 9.56 2.37
N THR A 150 8.16 10.47 2.97
CA THR A 150 8.47 11.79 2.38
C THR A 150 9.19 11.66 1.04
N SER A 151 10.27 10.87 0.98
CA SER A 151 11.02 10.62 -0.26
C SER A 151 10.13 9.98 -1.34
N LEU A 152 9.31 8.99 -0.97
CA LEU A 152 8.38 8.37 -1.92
C LEU A 152 7.29 9.35 -2.39
N SER A 153 6.87 10.29 -1.55
CA SER A 153 5.85 11.29 -1.89
C SER A 153 6.35 12.25 -2.97
N GLU A 154 7.59 12.72 -2.83
CA GLU A 154 8.25 13.56 -3.85
C GLU A 154 8.44 12.81 -5.17
N GLU A 155 8.92 11.55 -5.12
CA GLU A 155 9.09 10.70 -6.30
C GLU A 155 7.77 10.47 -7.04
N VAL A 156 6.72 10.07 -6.30
CA VAL A 156 5.38 9.81 -6.87
C VAL A 156 4.75 11.08 -7.42
N ALA A 157 4.90 12.23 -6.74
CA ALA A 157 4.40 13.51 -7.24
C ALA A 157 5.12 13.91 -8.55
N SER A 158 6.43 13.72 -8.63
CA SER A 158 7.22 13.94 -9.84
C SER A 158 6.76 13.02 -10.99
N ASP A 159 6.57 11.72 -10.72
CA ASP A 159 6.09 10.76 -11.72
C ASP A 159 4.70 11.13 -12.25
N ALA A 160 3.79 11.53 -11.37
CA ALA A 160 2.45 11.98 -11.76
C ALA A 160 2.51 13.24 -12.63
N ALA A 161 3.39 14.20 -12.31
CA ALA A 161 3.57 15.41 -13.11
C ALA A 161 4.17 15.11 -14.51
N VAL A 162 5.10 14.15 -14.60
CA VAL A 162 5.65 13.71 -15.90
C VAL A 162 4.56 13.05 -16.76
N LEU A 163 3.72 12.19 -16.18
CA LEU A 163 2.59 11.58 -16.89
C LEU A 163 1.57 12.61 -17.34
N GLU A 164 1.25 13.57 -16.47
CA GLU A 164 0.36 14.68 -16.79
C GLU A 164 0.90 15.51 -17.96
N SER A 165 2.17 15.88 -17.94
CA SER A 165 2.81 16.60 -19.04
C SER A 165 2.83 15.77 -20.34
N ALA A 166 3.15 14.48 -20.28
CA ALA A 166 3.12 13.59 -21.43
C ALA A 166 1.71 13.44 -22.01
N LEU A 167 0.69 13.37 -21.15
CA LEU A 167 -0.71 13.34 -21.56
C LEU A 167 -1.15 14.64 -22.17
N HIS A 168 -0.74 15.79 -21.63
CA HIS A 168 -1.07 17.08 -22.20
C HIS A 168 -0.39 17.28 -23.57
N GLY A 169 0.84 16.77 -23.76
CA GLY A 169 1.51 16.74 -25.05
C GLY A 169 0.87 15.80 -26.07
N ALA A 170 0.26 14.70 -25.62
CA ALA A 170 -0.46 13.76 -26.47
C ALA A 170 -1.91 14.20 -26.77
N TYR A 171 -2.55 14.87 -25.80
CA TYR A 171 -3.95 15.32 -25.83
C TYR A 171 -4.09 16.72 -25.21
N PRO A 172 -3.77 17.79 -25.94
CA PRO A 172 -3.84 19.15 -25.41
C PRO A 172 -5.25 19.58 -24.97
N HIS A 173 -6.28 18.97 -25.55
CA HIS A 173 -7.69 19.28 -25.29
C HIS A 173 -8.31 18.48 -24.14
N THR A 174 -7.62 17.45 -23.62
CA THR A 174 -8.15 16.63 -22.54
C THR A 174 -7.85 17.32 -21.20
N PRO A 175 -8.87 17.69 -20.41
CA PRO A 175 -8.64 18.25 -19.10
C PRO A 175 -8.11 17.13 -18.19
N VAL A 176 -6.94 17.37 -17.61
CA VAL A 176 -6.34 16.52 -16.59
C VAL A 176 -6.48 17.23 -15.27
N ARG A 177 -7.16 16.61 -14.30
CA ARG A 177 -7.33 17.14 -12.95
C ARG A 177 -6.58 16.26 -11.96
N ARG A 178 -6.10 16.84 -10.88
CA ARG A 178 -5.63 16.10 -9.70
C ARG A 178 -6.75 15.27 -9.09
N ALA A 179 -6.46 14.02 -8.73
CA ALA A 179 -7.37 13.20 -7.95
C ALA A 179 -7.38 13.68 -6.50
N GLU A 180 -8.56 13.76 -5.91
CA GLU A 180 -8.73 14.12 -4.50
C GLU A 180 -8.67 12.87 -3.62
N LEU A 181 -8.64 13.06 -2.30
CA LEU A 181 -8.62 11.97 -1.32
C LEU A 181 -9.74 10.93 -1.56
N PRO A 182 -11.02 11.31 -1.81
CA PRO A 182 -12.09 10.33 -2.04
C PRO A 182 -11.86 9.48 -3.30
N ASP A 183 -11.33 10.09 -4.35
CA ASP A 183 -11.04 9.39 -5.61
C ASP A 183 -9.97 8.33 -5.41
N LEU A 184 -8.87 8.71 -4.74
CA LEU A 184 -7.75 7.81 -4.47
C LEU A 184 -8.12 6.70 -3.48
N LEU A 185 -8.93 7.01 -2.46
CA LEU A 185 -9.46 6.00 -1.55
C LEU A 185 -10.37 5.01 -2.28
N SER A 186 -11.23 5.49 -3.18
CA SER A 186 -12.08 4.62 -4.00
C SER A 186 -11.25 3.68 -4.88
N VAL A 187 -10.16 4.17 -5.46
CA VAL A 187 -9.24 3.32 -6.25
C VAL A 187 -8.50 2.33 -5.35
N ALA A 188 -8.00 2.79 -4.19
CA ALA A 188 -7.26 1.95 -3.26
C ALA A 188 -8.13 0.87 -2.60
N SER A 189 -9.42 1.13 -2.38
CA SER A 189 -10.38 0.17 -1.82
C SER A 189 -11.00 -0.76 -2.87
N GLY A 190 -10.70 -0.56 -4.15
CA GLY A 190 -11.31 -1.33 -5.24
C GLY A 190 -12.79 -0.99 -5.48
N GLY A 191 -13.21 0.24 -5.15
CA GLY A 191 -14.59 0.72 -5.33
C GLY A 191 -15.54 0.35 -4.20
N VAL A 192 -15.04 -0.26 -3.12
CA VAL A 192 -15.85 -0.50 -1.91
C VAL A 192 -15.84 0.80 -1.09
N HIS A 193 -16.98 1.47 -0.98
CA HIS A 193 -17.14 2.62 -0.09
C HIS A 193 -16.88 2.18 1.36
N GLN A 194 -15.68 2.45 1.86
CA GLN A 194 -15.41 2.39 3.29
C GLN A 194 -15.78 3.76 3.87
N VAL A 195 -16.75 3.78 4.76
CA VAL A 195 -17.06 4.97 5.57
C VAL A 195 -15.84 5.19 6.46
N VAL A 196 -15.03 6.20 6.14
CA VAL A 196 -13.93 6.65 7.00
C VAL A 196 -14.58 7.40 8.16
N THR A 197 -14.70 6.75 9.31
CA THR A 197 -15.06 7.43 10.56
C THR A 197 -13.84 8.19 11.07
N HIS A 198 -13.96 9.51 11.16
CA HIS A 198 -12.99 10.42 11.78
C HIS A 198 -12.86 10.16 13.29
#